data_AF-A0A1I1BNV5-F1
#
_entry.id   AF-A0A1I1BNV5-F1
#
_cell.length_a   1.000
_cell.length_b   1.000
_cell.length_c   1.000
_cell.angle_alpha   90.00
_cell.angle_beta   90.00
_cell.angle_gamma   90.00
#
_symmetry.space_group_name_H-M   'P 1'
#
loop_
_entity.id
_entity.type
_entity.pdbx_description
1 polymer ?
#
loop_
_entity_poly.entity_id
_entity_poly.type
_entity_poly.pdbx_seq_one_letter_code
_entity_poly.pdbx_strand_id
1 'polypeptide(L)'
;MKCPNCNVALIMADRNGIEIDYCPDCRGIWLDRGELDKIIDRSLQQPSAPQRDNYPHNERYHSDKQSHYKKKNGFLGDLFDF
;
A
#
# COMPACT_ATOMS: atom_id res chain seq x y z
N MET A 1 31.75 -0.94 -6.63
CA MET A 1 31.31 -2.36 -6.60
C MET A 1 30.52 -2.68 -7.87
N LYS A 2 30.51 -3.94 -8.34
CA LYS A 2 29.76 -4.36 -9.53
C LYS A 2 28.46 -5.04 -9.11
N CYS A 3 27.37 -4.77 -9.83
CA CYS A 3 26.13 -5.48 -9.64
C CYS A 3 26.29 -6.95 -10.08
N PRO A 4 25.83 -7.95 -9.32
CA PRO A 4 25.97 -9.36 -9.69
C PRO A 4 25.05 -9.77 -10.83
N ASN A 5 24.02 -8.98 -11.13
CA ASN A 5 23.02 -9.29 -12.16
C ASN A 5 23.43 -8.70 -13.51
N CYS A 6 23.78 -7.40 -13.52
CA CYS A 6 24.12 -6.64 -14.74
C CYS A 6 25.65 -6.54 -14.99
N ASN A 7 26.51 -6.89 -14.01
CA ASN A 7 27.97 -6.69 -14.02
C ASN A 7 28.44 -5.23 -14.23
N VAL A 8 27.52 -4.27 -14.16
CA VAL A 8 27.77 -2.83 -14.31
C VAL A 8 28.17 -2.23 -12.96
N ALA A 9 28.90 -1.12 -13.01
CA ALA A 9 29.27 -0.37 -11.82
C ALA A 9 28.01 0.20 -11.14
N LEU A 10 27.91 -0.01 -9.83
CA LEU A 10 26.88 0.59 -9.00
C LEU A 10 27.15 2.09 -8.83
N ILE A 11 26.07 2.87 -8.78
CA ILE A 11 26.10 4.32 -8.57
C ILE A 11 25.58 4.61 -7.18
N MET A 12 26.32 5.42 -6.42
CA MET A 12 25.89 5.93 -5.12
C MET A 12 24.84 7.03 -5.28
N ALA A 13 23.81 6.98 -4.45
CA ALA A 13 22.84 8.05 -4.28
C ALA A 13 22.50 8.23 -2.80
N ASP A 14 22.31 9.48 -2.38
CA ASP A 14 21.66 9.78 -1.10
C ASP A 14 20.15 9.93 -1.33
N ARG A 15 19.36 9.16 -0.60
CA ARG A 15 17.90 9.29 -0.57
C ARG A 15 17.42 9.48 0.84
N ASN A 16 16.95 10.69 1.11
CA ASN A 16 16.43 11.09 2.41
C ASN A 16 17.50 10.97 3.52
N GLY A 17 18.79 11.13 3.23
CA GLY A 17 19.87 10.93 4.21
C GLY A 17 20.21 9.45 4.46
N ILE A 18 19.86 8.58 3.51
CA ILE A 18 20.26 7.18 3.47
C ILE A 18 21.08 7.01 2.19
N GLU A 19 22.35 6.67 2.36
CA GLU A 19 23.23 6.29 1.26
C GLU A 19 22.76 4.94 0.70
N ILE A 20 22.64 4.84 -0.62
CA ILE A 20 22.25 3.61 -1.31
C ILE A 20 23.10 3.44 -2.57
N ASP A 21 23.41 2.19 -2.91
CA ASP A 21 24.02 1.82 -4.19
C ASP A 21 22.97 1.23 -5.13
N TYR A 22 22.86 1.76 -6.36
CA TYR A 22 21.90 1.24 -7.35
C TYR A 22 22.56 0.93 -8.71
N CYS A 23 22.11 -0.14 -9.39
CA CYS A 23 22.49 -0.41 -10.79
C CYS A 23 21.57 0.41 -11.72
N PRO A 24 22.11 1.25 -12.62
CA PRO A 24 21.30 2.02 -13.56
C PRO A 24 20.56 1.13 -14.57
N ASP A 25 21.10 -0.05 -14.90
CA ASP A 25 20.57 -0.91 -15.95
C ASP A 25 19.42 -1.80 -15.44
N CYS A 26 19.65 -2.52 -14.34
CA CYS A 26 18.66 -3.46 -13.79
C CYS A 26 17.81 -2.86 -12.67
N ARG A 27 18.13 -1.64 -12.21
CA ARG A 27 17.47 -0.94 -11.09
C ARG A 27 17.54 -1.68 -9.74
N GLY A 28 18.46 -2.64 -9.60
CA GLY A 28 18.72 -3.30 -8.33
C GLY A 28 19.33 -2.34 -7.31
N ILE A 29 18.92 -2.44 -6.05
CA ILE A 29 19.40 -1.64 -4.92
C ILE A 29 20.21 -2.55 -4.00
N TRP A 30 21.37 -2.07 -3.59
CA TRP A 30 22.31 -2.74 -2.69
C TRP A 30 22.43 -1.90 -1.42
N LEU A 31 22.23 -2.56 -0.28
CA LEU A 31 22.17 -1.92 1.04
C LEU A 31 23.05 -2.70 2.01
N ASP A 32 23.75 -1.97 2.87
CA ASP A 32 24.43 -2.54 4.03
C ASP A 32 23.47 -2.77 5.20
N ARG A 33 23.89 -3.59 6.17
CA ARG A 33 23.06 -3.95 7.35
C ARG A 33 22.51 -2.72 8.09
N GLY A 34 23.30 -1.65 8.21
CA GLY A 34 22.89 -0.43 8.91
C GLY A 34 22.06 0.56 8.07
N GLU A 35 22.01 0.40 6.75
CA GLU A 35 21.18 1.23 5.87
C GLU A 35 19.74 0.69 5.83
N LEU A 36 19.59 -0.63 5.82
CA LEU A 36 18.28 -1.29 5.88
C LEU A 36 17.49 -0.88 7.12
N ASP A 37 18.13 -0.89 8.30
CA ASP A 37 17.50 -0.50 9.55
C ASP A 37 16.94 0.94 9.49
N LYS A 38 17.71 1.88 8.92
CA LYS A 38 17.28 3.28 8.72
C LYS A 38 16.08 3.39 7.79
N ILE A 39 16.01 2.55 6.75
CA ILE A 39 14.88 2.52 5.82
C ILE A 39 13.63 2.02 6.54
N ILE A 40 13.74 0.94 7.33
CA ILE A 40 12.62 0.37 8.09
C ILE A 40 12.07 1.41 9.07
N ASP A 41 12.92 2.02 9.89
CA ASP A 41 12.50 3.01 10.89
C ASP A 41 11.75 4.18 10.25
N ARG A 42 12.23 4.69 9.11
CA ARG A 42 11.57 5.79 8.40
C ARG A 42 10.27 5.36 7.72
N SER A 43 10.19 4.12 7.21
CA SER A 43 8.98 3.61 6.57
C SER A 43 7.80 3.54 7.55
N LEU A 44 8.08 3.23 8.83
CA LEU A 44 7.08 3.19 9.90
C LEU A 44 6.64 4.59 10.36
N GLN A 45 7.50 5.59 10.19
CA GLN A 45 7.25 6.98 10.61
C GLN A 45 6.50 7.81 9.57
N GLN A 46 6.36 7.35 8.34
CA GLN A 46 5.53 8.05 7.36
C GLN A 46 4.06 7.71 7.63
N PRO A 47 3.25 8.64 8.20
CA PRO A 47 1.82 8.45 8.20
C PRO A 47 1.38 8.36 6.75
N SER A 48 0.81 7.22 6.36
CA SER A 48 0.01 7.15 5.13
C SER A 48 -1.00 8.29 5.24
N ALA A 49 -0.91 9.25 4.33
CA ALA A 49 -1.83 10.38 4.33
C ALA A 49 -3.26 9.81 4.44
N PRO A 50 -4.11 10.31 5.35
CA PRO A 50 -5.44 9.76 5.51
C PRO A 50 -6.13 9.85 4.15
N GLN A 51 -6.50 8.69 3.60
CA GLN A 51 -7.41 8.62 2.47
C GLN A 51 -8.67 9.35 2.93
N ARG A 52 -8.95 10.50 2.30
CA ARG A 52 -10.15 11.28 2.61
C ARG A 52 -11.34 10.52 2.03
N ASP A 53 -11.89 9.60 2.80
CA ASP A 53 -13.21 9.03 2.53
C ASP A 53 -14.26 10.11 2.78
N ASN A 54 -14.51 10.93 1.75
CA ASN A 54 -15.52 11.96 1.77
C ASN A 54 -16.86 11.36 1.31
N TYR A 55 -17.45 10.48 2.12
CA TYR A 55 -18.84 10.04 1.94
C TYR A 55 -19.76 10.88 2.84
N PRO A 56 -20.66 11.71 2.29
CA PRO A 56 -21.61 12.47 3.08
C PRO A 56 -22.69 11.53 3.67
N HIS A 57 -22.60 11.26 4.97
CA HIS A 57 -23.66 10.61 5.74
C HIS A 57 -24.78 11.63 6.01
N ASN A 58 -25.87 11.56 5.25
CA ASN A 58 -27.05 12.39 5.47
C ASN A 58 -27.96 11.72 6.51
N GLU A 59 -27.86 12.15 7.75
CA GLU A 59 -28.77 11.76 8.83
C GLU A 59 -30.14 12.44 8.63
N ARG A 60 -31.16 11.65 8.29
CA ARG A 60 -32.56 12.04 8.49
C ARG A 60 -33.31 10.93 9.22
N TYR A 61 -33.47 11.15 10.53
CA TYR A 61 -34.42 10.49 11.41
C TYR A 61 -35.87 10.72 10.93
N HIS A 62 -36.63 9.65 10.70
CA HIS A 62 -38.11 9.59 10.84
C HIS A 62 -38.52 8.10 10.77
N SER A 63 -38.69 7.46 11.93
CA SER A 63 -39.99 7.08 12.52
C SER A 63 -40.79 6.04 11.73
N ASP A 64 -41.03 4.92 12.42
CA ASP A 64 -42.23 4.08 12.36
C ASP A 64 -42.38 2.94 11.33
N LYS A 65 -42.81 1.81 11.90
CA LYS A 65 -43.55 0.66 11.34
C LYS A 65 -42.77 -0.57 10.83
N GLN A 66 -42.52 -1.46 11.78
CA GLN A 66 -43.29 -2.70 11.99
C GLN A 66 -43.47 -3.69 10.82
N SER A 67 -43.18 -4.94 11.18
CA SER A 67 -43.75 -6.21 10.68
C SER A 67 -43.11 -6.92 9.48
N HIS A 68 -42.57 -8.10 9.81
CA HIS A 68 -42.90 -9.39 9.20
C HIS A 68 -42.88 -9.48 7.68
N TYR A 69 -41.83 -10.09 7.10
CA TYR A 69 -41.94 -11.42 6.46
C TYR A 69 -40.55 -11.86 5.97
N LYS A 70 -40.06 -12.98 6.52
CA LYS A 70 -39.58 -14.13 5.74
C LYS A 70 -38.54 -13.89 4.62
N LYS A 71 -37.43 -14.61 4.81
CA LYS A 71 -36.98 -15.70 3.93
C LYS A 71 -35.60 -15.45 3.31
N LYS A 72 -34.70 -16.36 3.71
CA LYS A 72 -33.46 -16.77 3.06
C LYS A 72 -33.59 -16.81 1.54
N ASN A 73 -32.53 -16.36 0.87
CA ASN A 73 -32.01 -16.66 -0.48
C ASN A 73 -31.36 -15.36 -0.96
N GLY A 74 -30.12 -15.27 -1.43
CA GLY A 74 -29.05 -16.21 -1.67
C GLY A 74 -27.95 -15.36 -2.30
N PHE A 75 -26.81 -15.20 -1.64
CA PHE A 75 -25.68 -14.39 -2.14
C PHE A 75 -24.95 -15.04 -3.34
N LEU A 76 -25.45 -16.18 -3.83
CA LEU A 76 -24.93 -16.87 -5.01
C LEU A 76 -25.81 -16.69 -6.25
N GLY A 77 -26.85 -15.85 -6.19
CA GLY A 77 -27.76 -15.61 -7.32
C GLY A 77 -27.19 -14.71 -8.42
N ASP A 78 -26.27 -13.81 -8.08
CA ASP A 78 -25.80 -12.76 -9.01
C ASP A 78 -24.35 -12.97 -9.50
N LEU A 79 -23.74 -14.14 -9.23
CA LEU A 79 -22.37 -14.46 -9.69
C LEU A 79 -22.33 -15.31 -10.98
N PHE A 80 -23.48 -15.74 -11.52
CA PHE A 80 -23.59 -16.51 -12.76
C PHE A 80 -24.48 -15.82 -13.80
N ASP A 81 -24.31 -14.51 -13.99
CA ASP A 81 -24.89 -13.82 -15.14
C ASP A 81 -23.86 -12.85 -15.75
N PHE A 82 -22.81 -13.42 -16.37
CA PHE A 82 -22.15 -12.97 -17.60
C PHE A 82 -21.04 -13.94 -18.05
#